data_AF-A0A2Z6LYZ6-F1
#
_entry.id   AF-A0A2Z6LYZ6-F1
#
_cell.length_a   1.000
_cell.length_b   1.000
_cell.length_c   1.000
_cell.angle_alpha   90.00
_cell.angle_beta   90.00
_cell.angle_gamma   90.00
#
_symmetry.space_group_name_H-M   'P 1'
#
loop_
_entity.id
_entity.type
_entity.pdbx_description
1 polymer ?
#
loop_
_entity_poly.entity_id
_entity_poly.type
_entity_poly.pdbx_seq_one_letter_code
_entity_poly.pdbx_strand_id
1 'polypeptide(L)'
;MIFDKQDKWHSAAAISLCRTYGRSVHNGGGYAVYLHLALIFFLTQKTKSKSLNLPPGPPGWPIVGNLFQVARSGKPFFEYVKEMKAQYGAIFTLKMGTRTMIVLTDAKLVHEALIQKGPLYASRAAENPTRNIFSANKFTVNAAVYGPVWKSLRKNMVQNMLTSTRLKEFRSVREDAMDRLINRLKVNAEKNNGVVVVVRDARRICPGLAIGTVHISLMLARMVQEFEWTADPPGKKIDFSGKMEFTVVMKESLRAVIKPRE
;
A
#
# COMPACT_ATOMS: atom_id res chain seq x y z
N MET A 1 -11.68 10.53 4.58
CA MET A 1 -11.16 10.65 3.19
C MET A 1 -9.79 11.32 3.21
N ILE A 2 -8.86 10.98 2.31
CA ILE A 2 -7.43 11.34 2.38
C ILE A 2 -7.11 12.36 1.27
N PHE A 3 -6.74 13.58 1.65
CA PHE A 3 -6.17 14.58 0.72
C PHE A 3 -4.67 14.70 0.96
N ASP A 4 -3.88 14.67 -0.11
CA ASP A 4 -2.42 14.81 -0.08
C ASP A 4 -2.03 16.15 -0.72
N LYS A 5 -1.26 16.96 0.01
CA LYS A 5 -0.65 18.19 -0.50
C LYS A 5 0.85 17.97 -0.53
N GLN A 6 1.40 17.94 -1.74
CA GLN A 6 2.79 17.56 -1.96
C GLN A 6 3.67 18.80 -2.11
N ASP A 7 4.61 18.98 -1.19
CA ASP A 7 5.73 19.92 -1.35
C ASP A 7 6.86 19.21 -2.11
N LYS A 8 7.33 19.82 -3.20
CA LYS A 8 8.48 19.36 -3.97
C LYS A 8 9.77 19.63 -3.18
N TRP A 9 10.51 18.58 -2.83
CA TRP A 9 11.88 18.68 -2.34
C TRP A 9 12.84 18.16 -3.41
N HIS A 10 13.72 19.03 -3.91
CA HIS A 10 14.86 18.64 -4.74
C HIS A 10 16.00 18.24 -3.81
N SER A 11 16.31 16.94 -3.74
CA SER A 11 17.48 16.43 -2.99
C SER A 11 18.61 16.10 -3.97
N ALA A 12 19.31 17.12 -4.46
CA ALA A 12 20.61 16.95 -5.11
C ALA A 12 21.75 16.71 -4.10
N ALA A 13 21.51 16.90 -2.80
CA ALA A 13 22.55 16.86 -1.77
C ALA A 13 22.92 15.45 -1.26
N ALA A 14 22.07 14.43 -1.48
CA ALA A 14 22.28 13.10 -0.90
C ALA A 14 23.30 12.24 -1.67
N ILE A 15 23.53 12.53 -2.96
CA ILE A 15 24.41 11.72 -3.82
C ILE A 15 25.89 12.11 -3.63
N SER A 16 26.18 13.32 -3.13
CA SER A 16 27.56 13.80 -2.97
C SER A 16 28.29 13.24 -1.74
N LEU A 17 27.58 12.77 -0.71
CA LEU A 17 28.20 12.34 0.55
C LEU A 17 28.60 10.84 0.58
N CYS A 18 28.01 10.01 -0.30
CA CYS A 18 28.34 8.58 -0.36
C CYS A 18 29.62 8.26 -1.14
N ARG A 19 30.24 9.21 -1.85
CA ARG A 19 31.43 8.94 -2.69
C ARG A 19 32.77 9.07 -1.96
N THR A 20 32.82 9.61 -0.74
CA THR A 20 34.10 9.94 -0.07
C THR A 20 34.48 9.00 1.08
N TYR A 21 33.56 8.17 1.59
CA TYR A 21 33.79 7.41 2.83
C TYR A 21 33.91 5.89 2.63
N GLY A 22 34.38 5.48 1.46
CA GLY A 22 34.77 4.11 1.16
C GLY A 22 36.23 3.82 1.54
N ARG A 23 36.64 4.00 2.80
CA ARG A 23 37.73 3.22 3.42
C ARG A 23 37.93 3.57 4.90
N SER A 24 38.02 2.50 5.69
CA SER A 24 38.45 2.44 7.09
C SER A 24 37.37 2.61 8.17
N VAL A 25 36.55 1.58 8.30
CA VAL A 25 36.00 1.15 9.60
C VAL A 25 36.75 -0.13 9.97
N HIS A 26 37.68 -0.03 10.90
CA HIS A 26 38.12 -1.19 11.68
C HIS A 26 38.32 -0.75 13.13
N ASN A 27 37.73 -1.51 14.04
CA ASN A 27 37.82 -1.47 15.51
C ASN A 27 36.74 -0.64 16.25
N GLY A 28 35.75 -1.34 16.82
CA GLY A 28 35.07 -1.06 18.09
C GLY A 28 34.22 0.21 18.27
N GLY A 29 34.51 1.31 17.57
CA GLY A 29 33.86 2.62 17.74
C GLY A 29 32.72 2.90 16.77
N GLY A 30 32.39 1.97 15.87
CA GLY A 30 31.40 2.19 14.80
C GLY A 30 30.03 2.63 15.30
N TYR A 31 29.53 2.01 16.38
CA TYR A 31 28.20 2.33 16.92
C TYR A 31 28.12 3.75 17.51
N ALA A 32 29.16 4.23 18.18
CA ALA A 32 29.21 5.59 18.70
C ALA A 32 29.24 6.61 17.57
N VAL A 33 29.95 6.31 16.48
CA VAL A 33 29.96 7.14 15.26
C VAL A 33 28.58 7.15 14.59
N TYR A 34 27.90 6.00 14.45
CA TYR A 34 26.54 5.95 13.92
C TYR A 34 25.53 6.71 14.80
N LEU A 35 25.65 6.62 16.12
CA LEU A 35 24.78 7.34 17.06
C LEU A 35 25.04 8.85 17.02
N HIS A 36 26.30 9.29 16.93
CA HIS A 36 26.64 10.70 16.76
C HIS A 36 26.20 11.24 15.40
N LEU A 37 26.37 10.49 14.31
CA LEU A 37 25.87 10.87 12.99
C LEU A 37 24.34 10.92 12.96
N ALA A 38 23.66 9.97 13.61
CA ALA A 38 22.21 10.00 13.76
C ALA A 38 21.77 11.21 14.60
N LEU A 39 22.42 11.48 15.73
CA LEU A 39 22.13 12.63 16.58
C LEU A 39 22.34 13.96 15.84
N ILE A 40 23.47 14.12 15.14
CA ILE A 40 23.74 15.28 14.29
C ILE A 40 22.69 15.37 13.19
N PHE A 41 22.30 14.27 12.54
CA PHE A 41 21.25 14.26 11.52
C PHE A 41 19.86 14.64 12.10
N PHE A 42 19.51 14.21 13.30
CA PHE A 42 18.28 14.61 13.99
C PHE A 42 18.32 16.09 14.43
N LEU A 43 19.46 16.57 14.92
CA LEU A 43 19.65 17.96 15.37
C LEU A 43 19.80 18.97 14.21
N THR A 44 20.38 18.54 13.09
CA THR A 44 20.58 19.37 11.87
C THR A 44 19.39 19.31 10.92
N GLN A 45 18.45 18.38 11.12
CA GLN A 45 17.13 18.42 10.49
C GLN A 45 16.30 19.59 11.05
N LYS A 46 16.71 20.81 10.70
CA LYS A 46 15.80 21.95 10.65
C LYS A 46 14.80 21.65 9.56
N THR A 47 13.64 21.11 9.95
CA THR A 47 12.49 21.00 9.06
C THR A 47 12.09 22.41 8.66
N LYS A 48 12.61 22.92 7.54
CA LYS A 48 12.07 24.10 6.86
C LYS A 48 10.71 23.72 6.25
N SER A 49 9.76 23.33 7.09
CA SER A 49 8.37 23.27 6.70
C SER A 49 7.86 24.70 6.80
N LYS A 50 7.35 25.26 5.70
CA LYS A 50 6.43 26.40 5.83
C LYS A 50 5.37 25.98 6.84
N SER A 51 5.05 26.85 7.81
CA SER A 51 3.96 26.60 8.75
C SER A 51 2.66 26.66 7.97
N LEU A 52 2.28 25.55 7.37
CA LEU A 52 0.95 25.39 6.83
C LEU A 52 0.03 25.31 8.04
N ASN A 53 -1.05 26.10 8.02
CA ASN A 53 -2.13 26.02 9.00
C ASN A 53 -2.90 24.72 8.72
N LEU A 54 -2.36 23.61 9.21
CA LEU A 54 -2.95 22.29 9.07
C LEU A 54 -3.96 22.07 10.21
N PRO A 55 -5.03 21.30 9.96
CA PRO A 55 -5.88 20.80 11.03
C PRO A 55 -5.07 20.07 12.11
N PRO A 56 -5.56 20.02 13.35
CA PRO A 56 -4.87 19.38 14.47
C PRO A 56 -4.61 17.90 14.18
N GLY A 57 -3.69 17.27 14.89
CA GLY A 57 -3.41 15.86 14.72
C GLY A 57 -2.31 15.38 15.67
N PRO A 58 -2.14 14.05 15.79
CA PRO A 58 -1.11 13.49 16.64
C PRO A 58 0.28 13.96 16.20
N PRO A 59 1.16 14.34 17.13
CA PRO A 59 2.53 14.71 16.79
C PRO A 59 3.24 13.52 16.15
N GLY A 60 3.72 13.71 14.92
CA GLY A 60 4.45 12.70 14.17
C GLY A 60 5.93 12.68 14.54
N TRP A 61 6.57 11.51 14.38
CA TRP A 61 8.01 11.38 14.52
C TRP A 61 8.74 12.02 13.34
N PRO A 62 10.01 12.47 13.50
CA PRO A 62 10.79 13.00 12.38
C PRO A 62 10.86 11.98 11.22
N ILE A 63 10.77 12.47 9.98
CA ILE A 63 10.81 11.70 8.72
C ILE A 63 9.60 10.79 8.46
N VAL A 64 9.19 9.99 9.43
CA VAL A 64 8.17 8.94 9.27
C VAL A 64 6.76 9.38 9.68
N GLY A 65 6.64 10.49 10.40
CA GLY A 65 5.37 11.03 10.86
C GLY A 65 4.64 10.08 11.81
N ASN A 66 3.36 9.87 11.57
CA ASN A 66 2.46 8.98 12.31
C ASN A 66 2.45 7.54 11.75
N LEU A 67 3.27 7.21 10.73
CA LEU A 67 3.24 5.88 10.09
C LEU A 67 3.41 4.75 11.10
N PHE A 68 4.40 4.85 12.01
CA PHE A 68 4.62 3.83 13.03
C PHE A 68 3.58 3.86 14.14
N GLN A 69 2.97 5.00 14.45
CA GLN A 69 1.88 5.08 15.42
C GLN A 69 0.65 4.31 14.91
N VAL A 70 0.33 4.47 13.61
CA VAL A 70 -0.72 3.70 12.94
C VAL A 70 -0.37 2.23 12.92
N ALA A 71 0.83 1.85 12.46
CA ALA A 71 1.23 0.45 12.34
C ALA A 71 1.27 -0.28 13.69
N ARG A 72 1.81 0.39 14.73
CA ARG A 72 1.97 -0.18 16.07
C ARG A 72 0.64 -0.24 16.84
N SER A 73 -0.39 0.47 16.40
CA SER A 73 -1.73 0.35 17.00
C SER A 73 -2.31 -1.05 16.87
N GLY A 74 -1.91 -1.82 15.84
CA GLY A 74 -2.46 -3.14 15.53
C GLY A 74 -3.93 -3.12 15.08
N LYS A 75 -4.55 -1.94 14.96
CA LYS A 75 -5.97 -1.78 14.66
C LYS A 75 -6.19 -1.61 13.16
N PRO A 76 -7.35 -2.05 12.64
CA PRO A 76 -7.81 -1.61 11.32
C PRO A 76 -7.84 -0.08 11.25
N PHE A 77 -7.46 0.47 10.09
CA PHE A 77 -7.30 1.92 9.93
C PHE A 77 -8.56 2.73 10.26
N PHE A 78 -9.76 2.19 10.00
CA PHE A 78 -11.02 2.87 10.30
C PHE A 78 -11.26 3.01 11.82
N GLU A 79 -10.80 2.06 12.63
CA GLU A 79 -10.89 2.14 14.10
C GLU A 79 -9.88 3.17 14.63
N TYR A 80 -8.66 3.15 14.09
CA TYR A 80 -7.65 4.18 14.41
C TYR A 80 -8.19 5.58 14.11
N VAL A 81 -8.83 5.77 12.95
CA VAL A 81 -9.48 7.06 12.58
C VAL A 81 -10.59 7.45 13.54
N LYS A 82 -11.37 6.49 14.07
CA LYS A 82 -12.43 6.75 15.06
C LYS A 82 -11.84 7.28 16.37
N GLU A 83 -10.73 6.73 16.82
CA GLU A 83 -10.02 7.19 18.03
C GLU A 83 -9.42 8.58 17.83
N MET A 84 -8.80 8.82 16.67
CA MET A 84 -8.27 10.13 16.33
C MET A 84 -9.38 11.18 16.21
N LYS A 85 -10.55 10.82 15.69
CA LYS A 85 -11.72 11.70 15.67
C LYS A 85 -12.13 12.14 17.08
N ALA A 86 -12.12 11.21 18.04
CA ALA A 86 -12.48 11.53 19.42
C ALA A 86 -11.51 12.51 20.08
N GLN A 87 -10.22 12.45 19.71
CA GLN A 87 -9.17 13.28 20.29
C GLN A 87 -8.98 14.63 19.56
N TYR A 88 -9.04 14.64 18.23
CA TYR A 88 -8.66 15.79 17.40
C TYR A 88 -9.85 16.40 16.64
N GLY A 89 -11.04 15.81 16.75
CA GLY A 89 -12.28 16.31 16.16
C GLY A 89 -12.55 15.82 14.74
N ALA A 90 -13.49 16.49 14.07
CA ALA A 90 -14.04 16.06 12.79
C ALA A 90 -13.07 16.15 11.60
N ILE A 91 -12.03 16.98 11.72
CA ILE A 91 -10.98 17.20 10.73
C ILE A 91 -9.62 17.17 11.42
N PHE A 92 -8.76 16.27 10.97
CA PHE A 92 -7.43 16.12 11.57
C PHE A 92 -6.38 15.68 10.55
N THR A 93 -5.11 15.83 10.92
CA THR A 93 -3.96 15.58 10.07
C THR A 93 -3.17 14.36 10.53
N LEU A 94 -2.81 13.48 9.60
CA LEU A 94 -1.85 12.39 9.79
C LEU A 94 -0.71 12.54 8.78
N LYS A 95 0.54 12.47 9.22
CA LYS A 95 1.72 12.42 8.34
C LYS A 95 2.14 10.97 8.13
N MET A 96 1.99 10.43 6.92
CA MET A 96 2.38 9.06 6.59
C MET A 96 3.70 9.10 5.81
N GLY A 97 4.82 9.19 6.53
CA GLY A 97 6.13 9.44 5.94
C GLY A 97 6.16 10.80 5.23
N THR A 98 6.39 10.78 3.91
CA THR A 98 6.45 11.99 3.07
C THR A 98 5.07 12.53 2.67
N ARG A 99 3.98 11.82 2.98
CA ARG A 99 2.61 12.20 2.60
C ARG A 99 1.88 12.84 3.77
N THR A 100 1.22 13.96 3.52
CA THR A 100 0.35 14.59 4.53
C THR A 100 -1.08 14.21 4.21
N MET A 101 -1.76 13.57 5.14
CA MET A 101 -3.13 13.10 5.01
C MET A 101 -4.05 13.95 5.87
N ILE A 102 -4.95 14.70 5.24
CA ILE A 102 -6.07 15.35 5.95
C ILE A 102 -7.25 14.39 5.95
N VAL A 103 -7.74 14.04 7.13
CA VAL A 103 -8.86 13.12 7.34
C VAL A 103 -10.11 13.91 7.70
N LEU A 104 -11.15 13.77 6.86
CA LEU A 104 -12.50 14.26 7.14
C LEU A 104 -13.40 13.12 7.63
N THR A 105 -14.11 13.36 8.73
CA THR A 105 -15.01 12.38 9.37
C THR A 105 -16.43 12.89 9.65
N ASP A 106 -16.72 14.15 9.32
CA ASP A 106 -18.04 14.75 9.40
C ASP A 106 -18.70 14.85 8.02
N ALA A 107 -20.01 14.60 7.96
CA ALA A 107 -20.75 14.55 6.71
C ALA A 107 -20.83 15.91 6.00
N LYS A 108 -20.96 17.02 6.75
CA LYS A 108 -21.00 18.37 6.16
C LYS A 108 -19.66 18.74 5.55
N LEU A 109 -18.56 18.45 6.26
CA LEU A 109 -17.20 18.67 5.75
C LEU A 109 -16.91 17.82 4.50
N VAL A 110 -17.34 16.55 4.51
CA VAL A 110 -17.19 15.66 3.35
C VAL A 110 -18.00 16.16 2.16
N HIS A 111 -19.23 16.61 2.38
CA HIS A 111 -20.07 17.19 1.33
C HIS A 111 -19.45 18.47 0.76
N GLU A 112 -18.97 19.36 1.62
CA GLU A 112 -18.27 20.57 1.19
C GLU A 112 -17.05 20.23 0.33
N ALA A 113 -16.19 19.32 0.80
CA ALA A 113 -14.98 18.96 0.07
C ALA A 113 -15.28 18.25 -1.26
N LEU A 114 -16.24 17.31 -1.29
CA LEU A 114 -16.44 16.44 -2.45
C LEU A 114 -17.46 16.90 -3.45
N ILE A 115 -18.44 17.69 -3.01
CA ILE A 115 -19.52 18.17 -3.85
C ILE A 115 -19.28 19.63 -4.18
N GLN A 116 -19.27 20.50 -3.16
CA GLN A 116 -19.17 21.95 -3.38
C GLN A 116 -17.80 22.36 -3.93
N LYS A 117 -16.73 21.78 -3.39
CA LYS A 117 -15.33 22.02 -3.80
C LYS A 117 -14.74 20.85 -4.59
N GLY A 118 -15.59 19.96 -5.12
CA GLY A 118 -15.18 18.72 -5.78
C GLY A 118 -14.04 18.88 -6.79
N PRO A 119 -14.11 19.81 -7.77
CA PRO A 119 -13.04 20.01 -8.75
C PRO A 119 -11.67 20.35 -8.14
N LEU A 120 -11.63 21.08 -7.02
CA LEU A 120 -10.39 21.46 -6.33
C LEU A 120 -9.67 20.24 -5.74
N TYR A 121 -10.44 19.25 -5.27
CA TYR A 121 -9.93 18.06 -4.61
C TYR A 121 -10.05 16.78 -5.45
N ALA A 122 -10.47 16.89 -6.71
CA ALA A 122 -10.71 15.76 -7.60
C ALA A 122 -9.42 15.11 -8.12
N SER A 123 -8.28 15.79 -8.00
CA SER A 123 -6.99 15.28 -8.47
C SER A 123 -6.47 14.12 -7.61
N ARG A 124 -5.49 13.38 -8.13
CA ARG A 124 -4.86 12.24 -7.44
C ARG A 124 -3.47 12.63 -6.95
N ALA A 125 -3.12 12.19 -5.75
CA ALA A 125 -1.77 12.31 -5.22
C ALA A 125 -0.75 11.67 -6.18
N ALA A 126 0.49 12.15 -6.17
CA ALA A 126 1.51 11.52 -7.01
C ALA A 126 1.70 10.05 -6.62
N GLU A 127 1.94 9.25 -7.64
CA GLU A 127 2.11 7.81 -7.51
C GLU A 127 3.58 7.48 -7.23
N ASN A 128 3.80 6.36 -6.54
CA ASN A 128 5.13 5.77 -6.44
C ASN A 128 5.36 4.84 -7.65
N PRO A 129 6.61 4.42 -7.93
CA PRO A 129 6.92 3.60 -9.10
C PRO A 129 6.09 2.31 -9.19
N THR A 130 5.84 1.63 -8.07
CA THR A 130 4.99 0.44 -8.01
C THR A 130 3.56 0.73 -8.47
N ARG A 131 3.00 1.85 -8.04
CA ARG A 131 1.63 2.25 -8.38
C ARG A 131 1.51 2.69 -9.84
N ASN A 132 2.56 3.24 -10.44
CA ASN A 132 2.58 3.57 -11.87
C ASN A 132 2.33 2.34 -12.76
N ILE A 133 2.80 1.16 -12.35
CA ILE A 133 2.57 -0.09 -13.10
C ILE A 133 1.07 -0.42 -13.09
N PHE A 134 0.45 -0.42 -11.91
CA PHE A 134 -0.98 -0.75 -11.76
C PHE A 134 -1.92 0.33 -12.31
N SER A 135 -1.47 1.58 -12.41
CA SER A 135 -2.27 2.69 -12.93
C SER A 135 -2.15 2.88 -14.44
N ALA A 136 -1.36 2.04 -15.12
CA ALA A 136 -0.93 2.25 -16.50
C ALA A 136 -0.38 3.67 -16.71
N ASN A 137 0.56 4.07 -15.85
CA ASN A 137 1.12 5.41 -15.81
C ASN A 137 0.05 6.51 -15.75
N LYS A 138 -0.93 6.34 -14.84
CA LYS A 138 -2.08 7.24 -14.65
C LYS A 138 -3.04 7.31 -15.83
N PHE A 139 -3.09 6.29 -16.69
CA PHE A 139 -4.01 6.23 -17.84
C PHE A 139 -5.22 5.33 -17.58
N THR A 140 -5.83 5.47 -16.40
CA THR A 140 -7.00 4.68 -15.96
C THR A 140 -8.00 5.58 -15.24
N VAL A 141 -9.29 5.25 -15.26
CA VAL A 141 -10.35 6.10 -14.67
C VAL A 141 -10.14 6.37 -13.16
N ASN A 142 -9.56 5.41 -12.44
CA ASN A 142 -9.28 5.49 -11.00
C ASN A 142 -8.02 6.31 -10.67
N ALA A 143 -7.01 6.32 -11.55
CA ALA A 143 -5.70 6.93 -11.27
C ALA A 143 -5.38 8.21 -12.07
N ALA A 144 -6.06 8.45 -13.20
CA ALA A 144 -5.81 9.63 -14.01
C ALA A 144 -6.00 10.93 -13.23
N VAL A 145 -5.09 11.88 -13.46
CA VAL A 145 -5.14 13.21 -12.89
C VAL A 145 -6.39 13.93 -13.43
N TYR A 146 -7.06 14.70 -12.57
CA TYR A 146 -8.23 15.45 -12.97
C TYR A 146 -7.89 16.41 -14.12
N GLY A 147 -8.60 16.28 -15.24
CA GLY A 147 -8.29 17.01 -16.47
C GLY A 147 -8.95 16.38 -17.70
N PRO A 148 -8.58 16.80 -18.92
CA PRO A 148 -9.19 16.31 -20.16
C PRO A 148 -9.11 14.78 -20.32
N VAL A 149 -7.96 14.17 -19.98
CA VAL A 149 -7.76 12.71 -20.03
C VAL A 149 -8.76 11.98 -19.14
N TRP A 150 -8.83 12.35 -17.86
CA TRP A 150 -9.78 11.73 -16.92
C TRP A 150 -11.23 11.95 -17.34
N LYS A 151 -11.59 13.15 -17.81
CA LYS A 151 -12.94 13.46 -18.32
C LYS A 151 -13.32 12.57 -19.50
N SER A 152 -12.40 12.38 -20.44
CA SER A 152 -12.57 11.50 -21.61
C SER A 152 -12.75 10.04 -21.20
N LEU A 153 -11.83 9.51 -20.37
CA LEU A 153 -11.91 8.14 -19.85
C LEU A 153 -13.23 7.88 -19.11
N ARG A 154 -13.63 8.81 -18.22
CA ARG A 154 -14.88 8.70 -17.48
C ARG A 154 -16.10 8.75 -18.39
N LYS A 155 -16.14 9.69 -19.35
CA LYS A 155 -17.24 9.83 -20.31
C LYS A 155 -17.40 8.54 -21.12
N ASN A 156 -16.31 8.01 -21.66
CA ASN A 156 -16.32 6.77 -22.44
C ASN A 156 -16.80 5.57 -21.61
N MET A 157 -16.34 5.42 -20.37
CA MET A 157 -16.80 4.36 -19.47
C MET A 157 -18.31 4.49 -19.17
N VAL A 158 -18.76 5.70 -18.79
CA VAL A 158 -20.17 5.91 -18.40
C VAL A 158 -21.11 5.69 -19.58
N GLN A 159 -20.80 6.28 -20.74
CA GLN A 159 -21.68 6.24 -21.91
C GLN A 159 -21.72 4.87 -22.58
N ASN A 160 -20.61 4.14 -22.59
CA ASN A 160 -20.53 2.89 -23.36
C ASN A 160 -20.66 1.62 -22.52
N MET A 161 -20.42 1.69 -21.20
CA MET A 161 -20.42 0.49 -20.35
C MET A 161 -21.42 0.55 -19.18
N LEU A 162 -21.66 1.73 -18.62
CA LEU A 162 -22.42 1.86 -17.35
C LEU A 162 -23.82 2.46 -17.52
N THR A 163 -24.32 2.61 -18.76
CA THR A 163 -25.71 3.03 -18.97
C THR A 163 -26.68 1.92 -18.59
N SER A 164 -27.90 2.29 -18.21
CA SER A 164 -28.95 1.32 -17.86
C SER A 164 -29.23 0.33 -18.98
N THR A 165 -29.20 0.77 -20.25
CA THR A 165 -29.36 -0.11 -21.42
C THR A 165 -28.22 -1.10 -21.53
N ARG A 166 -26.96 -0.65 -21.47
CA ARG A 166 -25.79 -1.54 -21.52
C ARG A 166 -25.81 -2.53 -20.35
N LEU A 167 -26.15 -2.07 -19.15
CA LEU A 167 -26.31 -2.97 -18.00
C LEU A 167 -27.41 -4.01 -18.20
N LYS A 168 -28.48 -3.73 -18.96
CA LYS A 168 -29.51 -4.73 -19.29
C LYS A 168 -29.01 -5.75 -20.31
N GLU A 169 -28.19 -5.34 -21.28
CA GLU A 169 -27.58 -6.26 -22.26
C GLU A 169 -26.71 -7.33 -21.57
N PHE A 170 -25.97 -6.96 -20.51
CA PHE A 170 -25.17 -7.91 -19.72
C PHE A 170 -25.99 -8.75 -18.71
N ARG A 171 -27.33 -8.71 -18.76
CA ARG A 171 -28.16 -9.40 -17.78
C ARG A 171 -27.89 -10.91 -17.74
N SER A 172 -27.92 -11.57 -18.91
CA SER A 172 -27.71 -13.03 -18.99
C SER A 172 -26.36 -13.45 -18.43
N VAL A 173 -25.29 -12.71 -18.74
CA VAL A 173 -23.94 -12.96 -18.20
C VAL A 173 -23.90 -12.79 -16.69
N ARG A 174 -24.60 -11.78 -16.15
CA ARG A 174 -24.70 -11.61 -14.69
C ARG A 174 -25.45 -12.75 -14.03
N GLU A 175 -26.56 -13.20 -14.63
CA GLU A 175 -27.37 -14.32 -14.16
C GLU A 175 -26.54 -15.61 -14.17
N ASP A 176 -25.85 -15.95 -15.27
CA ASP A 176 -24.93 -17.10 -15.34
C ASP A 176 -23.81 -17.02 -14.28
N ALA A 177 -23.21 -15.85 -14.09
CA ALA A 177 -22.20 -15.66 -13.06
C ALA A 177 -22.75 -15.85 -11.64
N MET A 178 -24.04 -15.59 -11.42
CA MET A 178 -24.72 -15.87 -10.15
C MET A 178 -25.06 -17.34 -10.02
N ASP A 179 -25.56 -17.99 -11.07
CA ASP A 179 -25.86 -19.43 -11.07
C ASP A 179 -24.60 -20.24 -10.76
N ARG A 180 -23.46 -19.88 -11.37
CA ARG A 180 -22.15 -20.49 -11.06
C ARG A 180 -21.72 -20.28 -9.62
N LEU A 181 -22.03 -19.13 -9.02
CA LEU A 181 -21.73 -18.87 -7.62
C LEU A 181 -22.61 -19.77 -6.72
N ILE A 182 -23.91 -19.83 -7.00
CA ILE A 182 -24.86 -20.68 -6.26
C ILE A 182 -24.48 -22.15 -6.37
N ASN A 183 -24.17 -22.64 -7.57
CA ASN A 183 -23.76 -24.03 -7.77
C ASN A 183 -22.48 -24.37 -7.00
N ARG A 184 -21.50 -23.46 -6.97
CA ARG A 184 -20.29 -23.63 -6.14
C ARG A 184 -20.62 -23.71 -4.66
N LEU A 185 -21.52 -22.86 -4.17
CA LEU A 185 -21.95 -22.89 -2.77
C LEU A 185 -22.65 -24.21 -2.44
N LYS A 186 -23.52 -24.73 -3.32
CA LYS A 186 -24.17 -26.04 -3.15
C LYS A 186 -23.15 -27.18 -3.07
N VAL A 187 -22.24 -27.27 -4.04
CA VAL A 187 -21.17 -28.29 -4.05
C VAL A 187 -20.29 -28.21 -2.81
N ASN A 188 -19.95 -27.00 -2.36
CA ASN A 188 -19.16 -26.82 -1.14
C ASN A 188 -19.95 -27.20 0.12
N ALA A 189 -21.25 -26.91 0.17
CA ALA A 189 -22.11 -27.31 1.27
C ALA A 189 -22.19 -28.84 1.36
N GLU A 190 -22.45 -29.53 0.25
CA GLU A 190 -22.51 -30.99 0.18
C GLU A 190 -21.22 -31.64 0.69
N LYS A 191 -20.06 -31.10 0.28
CA LYS A 191 -18.75 -31.61 0.71
C LYS A 191 -18.41 -31.35 2.18
N ASN A 192 -19.05 -30.36 2.80
CA ASN A 192 -18.74 -29.91 4.16
C ASN A 192 -19.96 -30.02 5.09
N ASN A 193 -20.81 -31.03 4.88
CA ASN A 193 -21.97 -31.33 5.73
C ASN A 193 -22.90 -30.12 5.97
N GLY A 194 -23.14 -29.33 4.92
CA GLY A 194 -24.00 -28.14 4.94
C GLY A 194 -23.28 -26.83 5.28
N VAL A 195 -21.97 -26.85 5.60
CA VAL A 195 -21.22 -25.65 5.98
C VAL A 195 -20.58 -24.97 4.77
N VAL A 196 -20.80 -23.67 4.61
CA VAL A 196 -20.16 -22.83 3.58
C VAL A 196 -19.45 -21.62 4.20
N VAL A 197 -18.33 -21.23 3.61
CA VAL A 197 -17.55 -20.06 4.05
C VAL A 197 -17.79 -18.95 3.03
N VAL A 198 -18.83 -18.16 3.23
CA VAL A 198 -19.33 -17.16 2.26
C VAL A 198 -18.23 -16.25 1.71
N VAL A 199 -17.33 -15.75 2.56
CA VAL A 199 -16.24 -14.86 2.12
C VAL A 199 -15.23 -15.58 1.22
N ARG A 200 -14.95 -16.86 1.46
CA ARG A 200 -14.07 -17.69 0.63
C ARG A 200 -14.78 -18.08 -0.67
N ASP A 201 -16.03 -18.50 -0.55
CA ASP A 201 -16.78 -19.15 -1.63
C ASP A 201 -17.42 -18.13 -2.58
N ALA A 202 -17.71 -16.90 -2.11
CA ALA A 202 -18.21 -15.78 -2.90
C ALA A 202 -17.15 -14.74 -3.27
N ARG A 203 -15.87 -14.96 -2.94
CA ARG A 203 -14.80 -14.04 -3.33
C ARG A 203 -14.62 -14.04 -4.84
N ARG A 204 -15.10 -12.99 -5.51
CA ARG A 204 -14.66 -12.69 -6.87
C ARG A 204 -13.25 -12.11 -6.79
N ILE A 205 -12.26 -12.89 -7.20
CA ILE A 205 -10.85 -12.57 -7.04
C ILE A 205 -10.47 -11.38 -7.94
N CYS A 206 -9.64 -10.47 -7.44
CA CYS A 206 -8.91 -9.54 -8.31
C CYS A 206 -8.03 -10.39 -9.24
N PRO A 207 -8.10 -10.25 -10.58
CA PRO A 207 -7.31 -11.05 -11.50
C PRO A 207 -5.79 -10.98 -11.23
N GLY A 208 -5.33 -9.90 -10.60
CA GLY A 208 -3.93 -9.76 -10.16
C GLY A 208 -3.46 -10.83 -9.17
N LEU A 209 -4.35 -11.42 -8.35
CA LEU A 209 -3.98 -12.49 -7.43
C LEU A 209 -3.73 -13.80 -8.17
N ALA A 210 -4.59 -14.17 -9.15
CA ALA A 210 -4.40 -15.38 -9.94
C ALA A 210 -3.15 -15.29 -10.83
N ILE A 211 -2.93 -14.14 -11.49
CA ILE A 211 -1.72 -13.87 -12.26
C ILE A 211 -0.48 -13.92 -11.35
N GLY A 212 -0.56 -13.32 -10.16
CA GLY A 212 0.52 -13.35 -9.16
C GLY A 212 0.85 -14.77 -8.71
N THR A 213 -0.16 -15.62 -8.46
CA THR A 213 0.05 -17.02 -8.10
C THR A 213 0.74 -17.79 -9.22
N VAL A 214 0.29 -17.65 -10.47
CA VAL A 214 0.94 -18.31 -11.62
C VAL A 214 2.38 -17.83 -11.79
N HIS A 215 2.65 -16.53 -11.62
CA HIS A 215 4.01 -15.98 -11.69
C HIS A 215 4.90 -16.51 -10.57
N ILE A 216 4.41 -16.57 -9.33
CA ILE A 216 5.16 -17.12 -8.19
C ILE A 216 5.43 -18.61 -8.41
N SER A 217 4.44 -19.38 -8.86
CA SER A 217 4.62 -20.80 -9.16
C SER A 217 5.64 -21.02 -10.27
N LEU A 218 5.60 -20.24 -11.35
CA LEU A 218 6.59 -20.32 -12.44
C LEU A 218 7.98 -19.91 -11.98
N MET A 219 8.09 -18.83 -11.19
CA MET A 219 9.35 -18.37 -10.62
C MET A 219 9.98 -19.44 -9.71
N LEU A 220 9.19 -20.01 -8.79
CA LEU A 220 9.64 -21.10 -7.93
C LEU A 220 10.01 -22.36 -8.73
N ALA A 221 9.21 -22.72 -9.74
CA ALA A 221 9.51 -23.85 -10.61
C ALA A 221 10.84 -23.67 -11.35
N ARG A 222 11.11 -22.47 -11.89
CA ARG A 222 12.41 -22.14 -12.51
C ARG A 222 13.54 -22.17 -11.49
N MET A 223 13.35 -21.61 -10.30
CA MET A 223 14.36 -21.64 -9.23
C MET A 223 14.72 -23.07 -8.79
N VAL A 224 13.74 -23.97 -8.70
CA VAL A 224 13.96 -25.37 -8.34
C VAL A 224 14.49 -26.19 -9.52
N GLN A 225 14.16 -25.82 -10.76
CA GLN A 225 14.68 -26.47 -11.96
C GLN A 225 16.18 -26.19 -12.14
N GLU A 226 16.58 -24.92 -12.03
CA GLU A 226 17.94 -24.47 -12.32
C GLU A 226 18.92 -24.73 -11.17
N PHE A 227 18.42 -24.84 -9.93
CA PHE A 227 19.28 -24.92 -8.76
C PHE A 227 18.90 -26.04 -7.78
N GLU A 228 19.93 -26.64 -7.17
CA GLU A 228 19.84 -27.34 -5.91
C GLU A 228 19.94 -26.36 -4.75
N TRP A 229 19.06 -26.51 -3.76
CA TRP A 229 18.93 -25.62 -2.62
C TRP A 229 19.31 -26.36 -1.35
N THR A 230 20.23 -25.82 -0.56
CA THR A 230 20.57 -26.34 0.77
C THR A 230 20.46 -25.25 1.83
N ALA A 231 20.11 -25.63 3.06
CA ALA A 231 19.99 -24.68 4.17
C ALA A 231 21.38 -24.17 4.59
N ASP A 232 21.45 -22.88 4.94
CA ASP A 232 22.63 -22.27 5.58
C ASP A 232 22.27 -21.79 7.00
N PRO A 233 22.85 -22.38 8.07
CA PRO A 233 23.76 -23.53 8.08
C PRO A 233 23.05 -24.88 7.82
N PRO A 234 23.77 -25.91 7.36
CA PRO A 234 23.20 -27.23 7.08
C PRO A 234 22.49 -27.82 8.30
N GLY A 235 21.28 -28.36 8.10
CA GLY A 235 20.50 -29.02 9.16
C GLY A 235 19.78 -28.08 10.13
N LYS A 236 19.85 -26.74 9.95
CA LYS A 236 19.07 -25.80 10.77
C LYS A 236 17.57 -25.97 10.51
N LYS A 237 16.80 -26.24 11.58
CA LYS A 237 15.33 -26.23 11.53
C LYS A 237 14.85 -24.81 11.25
N ILE A 238 14.07 -24.65 10.19
CA ILE A 238 13.56 -23.36 9.75
C ILE A 238 12.47 -22.89 10.73
N ASP A 239 12.66 -21.71 11.31
CA ASP A 239 11.63 -21.05 12.13
C ASP A 239 10.71 -20.20 11.24
N PHE A 240 9.44 -20.59 11.15
CA PHE A 240 8.42 -19.86 10.40
C PHE A 240 7.75 -18.75 11.22
N SER A 241 8.21 -18.49 12.45
CA SER A 241 7.64 -17.42 13.26
C SER A 241 7.75 -16.07 12.54
N GLY A 242 6.63 -15.34 12.51
CA GLY A 242 6.53 -14.06 11.84
C GLY A 242 6.81 -12.90 12.79
N LYS A 243 7.28 -11.78 12.24
CA LYS A 243 7.22 -10.46 12.87
C LYS A 243 6.47 -9.50 11.98
N MET A 244 5.70 -8.61 12.60
CA MET A 244 4.97 -7.56 11.88
C MET A 244 5.92 -6.41 11.55
N GLU A 245 6.13 -6.18 10.26
CA GLU A 245 6.78 -4.99 9.72
C GLU A 245 5.77 -4.22 8.84
N PHE A 246 6.15 -3.73 7.66
CA PHE A 246 5.20 -3.19 6.67
C PHE A 246 4.22 -4.27 6.17
N THR A 247 4.70 -5.52 6.15
CA THR A 247 3.93 -6.77 5.99
C THR A 247 4.41 -7.78 7.05
N VAL A 248 3.75 -8.93 7.16
CA VAL A 248 4.28 -10.04 7.97
C VAL A 248 5.51 -10.61 7.25
N VAL A 249 6.68 -10.59 7.91
CA VAL A 249 7.94 -11.17 7.42
C VAL A 249 8.45 -12.22 8.42
N MET A 250 9.32 -13.12 7.98
CA MET A 250 9.94 -14.09 8.90
C MET A 250 10.80 -13.37 9.94
N LYS A 251 10.72 -13.83 11.20
CA LYS A 251 11.50 -13.30 12.31
C LYS A 251 12.99 -13.48 12.07
N GLU A 252 13.38 -14.66 11.61
CA GLU A 252 14.71 -14.97 11.10
C GLU A 252 14.65 -15.11 9.58
N SER A 253 15.47 -14.35 8.86
CA SER A 253 15.51 -14.45 7.40
C SER A 253 15.98 -15.85 6.98
N LEU A 254 15.23 -16.47 6.07
CA LEU A 254 15.65 -17.73 5.46
C LEU A 254 16.96 -17.52 4.69
N ARG A 255 17.97 -18.35 4.99
CA ARG A 255 19.24 -18.40 4.27
C ARG A 255 19.37 -19.75 3.59
N ALA A 256 19.81 -19.72 2.35
CA ALA A 256 20.04 -20.93 1.55
C ALA A 256 21.28 -20.74 0.68
N VAL A 257 21.98 -21.84 0.44
CA VAL A 257 23.02 -21.96 -0.59
C VAL A 257 22.36 -22.54 -1.84
N ILE A 258 22.67 -21.95 -2.99
CA ILE A 258 22.24 -22.46 -4.29
C ILE A 258 23.43 -23.01 -5.06
N LYS A 259 23.24 -24.13 -5.75
CA LYS A 259 24.18 -24.70 -6.71
C LYS A 259 23.45 -24.98 -8.02
N PRO A 260 24.02 -24.69 -9.20
CA PRO A 260 23.42 -25.10 -10.47
C PRO A 260 23.15 -26.60 -10.47
N ARG A 261 21.98 -27.01 -10.96
CA ARG A 261 21.63 -28.42 -11.15
C ARG A 261 22.13 -28.85 -12.53
N GLU A 262 22.84 -29.98 -12.59
CA GLU A 262 23.31 -30.59 -13.85
C GLU A 262 22.16 -31.19 -14.68
#